data_AF-A0AAV4Q8W0-F1
#
_entry.id   AF-A0AAV4Q8W0-F1
#
_cell.length_a   1.000
_cell.length_b   1.000
_cell.length_c   1.000
_cell.angle_alpha   90.00
_cell.angle_beta   90.00
_cell.angle_gamma   90.00
#
_symmetry.space_group_name_H-M   'P 1'
#
loop_
_entity.id
_entity.type
_entity.pdbx_description
1 polymer ?
#
loop_
_entity_poly.entity_id
_entity_poly.type
_entity_poly.pdbx_seq_one_letter_code
_entity_poly.pdbx_strand_id
1 'polypeptide(L)'
;MSVAPRDLSPLMRWFRRKLLGRDFKNALRFQDFVATRSPPPPNLPDGPSHKLSSNYYFTRDGRHAARPPIVLLGDASRKAIASGAKENVEAKVLTSKNVEFLAPGKPYVWQKAAK
;
A
#
# COMPACT_ATOMS: atom_id res chain seq x y z
N MET A 1 -21.34 -10.15 -35.57
CA MET A 1 -22.32 -9.03 -35.60
C MET A 1 -22.81 -8.86 -34.17
N SER A 2 -22.44 -7.78 -33.48
CA SER A 2 -22.88 -7.53 -32.10
C SER A 2 -24.37 -7.21 -32.08
N VAL A 3 -25.15 -7.90 -31.26
CA VAL A 3 -26.61 -7.70 -31.18
C VAL A 3 -26.90 -6.70 -30.07
N ALA A 4 -27.84 -5.78 -30.30
CA ALA A 4 -28.26 -4.85 -29.27
C ALA A 4 -28.78 -5.63 -28.03
N PRO A 5 -28.32 -5.31 -26.81
CA PRO A 5 -28.75 -6.00 -25.60
C PRO A 5 -30.27 -5.94 -25.43
N ARG A 6 -30.84 -7.01 -24.88
CA ARG A 6 -32.27 -7.06 -24.57
C ARG A 6 -32.63 -5.93 -23.60
N ASP A 7 -33.61 -5.12 -23.99
CA ASP A 7 -34.18 -4.05 -23.17
C ASP A 7 -35.72 -4.11 -23.22
N LEU A 8 -36.38 -3.26 -22.44
CA LEU A 8 -37.83 -3.17 -22.35
C LEU A 8 -38.49 -2.74 -23.68
N SER A 9 -39.80 -2.97 -23.78
CA SER A 9 -40.62 -2.43 -24.85
C SER A 9 -40.50 -0.89 -24.92
N PRO A 10 -40.65 -0.26 -26.10
CA PRO A 10 -40.43 1.17 -26.26
C PRO A 10 -41.22 2.05 -25.29
N LEU A 11 -42.48 1.70 -25.03
CA LEU A 11 -43.35 2.42 -24.09
C LEU A 11 -42.82 2.35 -22.65
N MET A 12 -42.46 1.16 -22.18
CA MET A 12 -41.97 0.98 -20.81
C MET A 12 -40.56 1.58 -20.63
N ARG A 13 -39.75 1.60 -21.70
CA ARG A 13 -38.45 2.27 -21.73
C ARG A 13 -38.59 3.78 -21.57
N TRP A 14 -39.57 4.39 -22.23
CA TRP A 14 -39.89 5.81 -22.07
C TRP A 14 -40.36 6.11 -20.65
N PHE A 15 -41.30 5.33 -20.12
CA PHE A 15 -41.83 5.50 -18.77
C PHE A 15 -40.71 5.45 -17.71
N ARG A 16 -39.82 4.47 -17.81
CA ARG A 16 -38.63 4.34 -16.96
C ARG A 16 -37.74 5.58 -17.05
N ARG A 17 -37.38 6.05 -18.25
CA ARG A 17 -36.50 7.23 -18.43
C ARG A 17 -37.13 8.50 -17.85
N LYS A 18 -38.45 8.66 -17.97
CA LYS A 18 -39.17 9.82 -17.43
C LYS A 18 -39.18 9.83 -15.90
N LEU A 19 -39.45 8.69 -15.26
CA LEU A 19 -39.41 8.60 -13.79
C LEU A 19 -37.99 8.71 -13.22
N LEU A 20 -36.97 8.24 -13.95
CA LEU A 20 -35.59 8.27 -13.47
C LEU A 20 -34.92 9.64 -13.59
N GLY A 21 -35.45 10.54 -14.44
CA GLY A 21 -34.84 11.86 -14.73
C GLY A 21 -33.47 11.78 -15.42
N ARG A 22 -33.05 10.59 -15.87
CA ARG A 22 -31.75 10.32 -16.50
C ARG A 22 -31.83 9.13 -17.44
N ASP A 23 -30.81 8.98 -18.28
CA ASP A 23 -30.66 7.78 -19.08
C ASP A 23 -30.41 6.55 -18.21
N PHE A 24 -31.20 5.51 -18.48
CA PHE A 24 -31.06 4.23 -17.82
C PHE A 24 -29.83 3.49 -18.34
N LYS A 25 -28.88 3.22 -17.43
CA LYS A 25 -27.71 2.37 -17.70
C LYS A 25 -28.03 0.96 -17.21
N ASN A 26 -27.96 -0.01 -18.13
CA ASN A 26 -28.24 -1.40 -17.80
C ASN A 26 -27.08 -2.01 -16.99
N ALA A 27 -27.38 -2.57 -15.82
CA ALA A 27 -26.40 -3.25 -14.96
C ALA A 27 -26.28 -4.75 -15.24
N LEU A 28 -27.14 -5.29 -16.11
CA LEU A 28 -27.11 -6.71 -16.49
C LEU A 28 -25.91 -7.02 -17.36
N ARG A 29 -25.41 -8.26 -17.22
CA ARG A 29 -24.28 -8.78 -17.98
C ARG A 29 -24.80 -9.54 -19.20
N PHE A 30 -24.48 -9.05 -20.39
CA PHE A 30 -24.82 -9.70 -21.65
C PHE A 30 -23.62 -10.44 -22.23
N GLN A 31 -23.88 -11.51 -22.96
CA GLN A 31 -22.85 -12.38 -23.52
C GLN A 31 -21.82 -11.62 -24.38
N ASP A 32 -22.27 -10.64 -25.17
CA ASP A 32 -21.41 -9.84 -26.05
C ASP A 32 -20.39 -8.96 -25.30
N PHE A 33 -20.64 -8.65 -24.02
CA PHE A 33 -19.78 -7.80 -23.19
C PHE A 33 -19.06 -8.56 -22.08
N VAL A 34 -19.18 -9.88 -22.05
CA VAL A 34 -18.59 -10.73 -21.01
C VAL A 34 -17.62 -11.70 -21.66
N ALA A 35 -16.46 -11.90 -21.04
CA ALA A 35 -15.51 -12.89 -21.48
C ALA A 35 -16.12 -14.30 -21.45
N THR A 36 -15.63 -15.19 -22.32
CA THR A 36 -16.06 -16.60 -22.36
C THR A 36 -15.80 -17.30 -21.02
N ARG A 37 -16.72 -18.18 -20.60
CA ARG A 37 -16.54 -19.00 -19.38
C ARG A 37 -15.42 -20.03 -19.49
N SER A 38 -15.09 -20.45 -20.71
CA SER A 38 -13.98 -21.36 -21.01
C SER A 38 -13.00 -20.63 -21.93
N PRO A 39 -12.09 -19.81 -21.35
CA PRO A 39 -11.02 -19.20 -22.13
C PRO A 39 -10.01 -20.26 -22.60
N PRO A 40 -9.28 -20.01 -23.71
CA PRO A 40 -8.18 -20.87 -24.12
C PRO A 40 -7.07 -20.89 -23.04
N PRO A 41 -6.24 -21.95 -22.98
CA PRO A 41 -5.14 -22.02 -22.03
C PRO A 41 -4.16 -20.86 -22.27
N PRO A 42 -3.81 -20.08 -21.22
CA PRO A 42 -2.88 -18.96 -21.37
C PRO A 42 -1.43 -19.44 -21.44
N ASN A 43 -0.59 -18.75 -22.22
CA ASN A 43 0.86 -18.88 -22.16
C ASN A 43 1.44 -17.70 -21.34
N LEU A 44 1.80 -17.96 -20.08
CA LEU A 44 2.28 -16.92 -19.16
C LEU A 44 3.77 -16.66 -19.38
N PRO A 45 4.22 -15.38 -19.31
CA PRO A 45 5.64 -15.09 -19.40
C PRO A 45 6.37 -15.59 -18.17
N ASP A 46 7.63 -15.93 -18.38
CA ASP A 46 8.53 -16.39 -17.35
C ASP A 46 8.90 -15.27 -16.34
N GLY A 47 9.19 -15.69 -15.11
CA GLY A 47 9.70 -14.79 -14.07
C GLY A 47 11.16 -14.41 -14.29
N PRO A 48 11.66 -13.39 -13.57
CA PRO A 48 13.02 -12.85 -13.76
C PRO A 48 14.14 -13.83 -13.40
N SER A 49 13.82 -14.92 -12.70
CA SER A 49 14.75 -15.97 -12.30
C SER A 49 14.65 -17.24 -13.17
N HIS A 50 13.94 -17.23 -14.30
CA HIS A 50 14.03 -18.31 -15.30
C HIS A 50 15.22 -18.05 -16.25
N LYS A 51 16.44 -18.13 -15.68
CA LYS A 51 17.71 -17.97 -16.41
C LYS A 51 18.51 -19.27 -16.34
N LEU A 52 19.10 -19.68 -17.46
CA LEU A 52 19.88 -20.91 -17.60
C LEU A 52 21.27 -20.82 -16.95
N SER A 53 21.85 -19.62 -16.86
CA SER A 53 23.17 -19.37 -16.30
C SER A 53 23.16 -18.13 -15.40
N SER A 54 24.19 -18.01 -14.54
CA SER A 54 24.40 -16.85 -13.65
C SER A 54 23.17 -16.52 -12.77
N ASN A 55 22.54 -17.56 -12.22
CA ASN A 55 21.28 -17.48 -11.48
C ASN A 55 21.30 -18.34 -10.22
N TYR A 56 22.42 -18.29 -9.50
CA TYR A 56 22.56 -19.00 -8.24
C TYR A 56 21.59 -18.44 -7.20
N TYR A 57 20.94 -19.32 -6.43
CA TYR A 57 19.93 -18.90 -5.46
C TYR A 57 20.50 -17.97 -4.38
N PHE A 58 21.74 -18.20 -3.95
CA PHE A 58 22.36 -17.43 -2.86
C PHE A 58 22.52 -15.93 -3.19
N THR A 59 22.63 -15.54 -4.47
CA THR A 59 22.78 -14.11 -4.85
C THR A 59 21.47 -13.34 -4.78
N ARG A 60 20.32 -14.04 -4.74
CA ARG A 60 18.97 -13.45 -4.75
C ARG A 60 18.15 -13.79 -3.50
N ASP A 61 18.74 -14.50 -2.54
CA ASP A 61 18.05 -14.91 -1.33
C ASP A 61 17.97 -13.76 -0.31
N GLY A 62 16.90 -12.98 -0.42
CA GLY A 62 16.61 -11.90 0.53
C GLY A 62 16.31 -12.38 1.95
N ARG A 63 15.94 -13.66 2.15
CA ARG A 63 15.61 -14.19 3.49
C ARG A 63 16.87 -14.28 4.36
N HIS A 64 18.00 -14.61 3.74
CA HIS A 64 19.30 -14.66 4.42
C HIS A 64 20.05 -13.32 4.40
N ALA A 65 19.53 -12.30 3.69
CA ALA A 65 20.07 -10.95 3.74
C ALA A 65 19.60 -10.16 4.99
N ALA A 66 18.55 -10.63 5.67
CA ALA A 66 18.04 -10.01 6.89
C ALA A 66 19.08 -10.11 8.01
N ARG A 67 19.47 -8.96 8.57
CA ARG A 67 20.39 -8.87 9.72
C ARG A 67 19.60 -8.60 11.00
N PRO A 68 20.11 -9.04 12.17
CA PRO A 68 19.58 -8.61 13.45
C PRO A 68 19.50 -7.08 13.55
N PRO A 69 18.53 -6.52 14.31
CA PRO A 69 18.41 -5.09 14.47
C PRO A 69 19.67 -4.50 15.11
N ILE A 70 20.06 -3.30 14.67
CA ILE A 70 21.19 -2.57 15.24
C ILE A 70 20.75 -2.02 16.60
N VAL A 71 21.48 -2.38 17.65
CA VAL A 71 21.24 -1.87 19.00
C VAL A 71 21.91 -0.50 19.13
N LEU A 72 21.11 0.57 19.13
CA LEU A 72 21.62 1.96 19.26
C LEU A 72 22.00 2.32 20.71
N LEU A 73 21.36 1.67 21.69
CA LEU A 73 21.56 1.91 23.12
C LEU A 73 21.55 0.56 23.87
N GLY A 74 22.69 -0.13 23.91
CA GLY A 74 22.79 -1.48 24.50
C GLY A 74 23.19 -1.48 25.97
N ASP A 75 24.28 -0.78 26.30
CA ASP A 75 24.92 -0.81 27.63
C ASP A 75 24.94 0.56 28.33
N ALA A 76 24.22 1.55 27.79
CA ALA A 76 24.05 2.79 28.53
C ALA A 76 23.33 2.45 29.82
N SER A 77 23.99 2.70 30.95
CA SER A 77 23.43 2.51 32.28
C SER A 77 21.99 3.03 32.25
N ARG A 78 21.03 2.10 32.37
CA ARG A 78 19.64 2.49 32.61
C ARG A 78 19.73 3.43 33.80
N LYS A 79 19.49 4.73 33.61
CA LYS A 79 19.33 5.66 34.73
C LYS A 79 18.06 5.20 35.43
N ALA A 80 18.21 4.22 36.32
CA ALA A 80 17.19 3.82 37.24
C ALA A 80 16.93 5.05 38.11
N ILE A 81 15.69 5.52 38.11
CA ILE A 81 15.28 6.58 39.03
C ILE A 81 15.35 5.92 40.42
N ALA A 82 16.29 6.36 41.26
CA ALA A 82 16.37 5.89 42.63
C ALA A 82 15.07 6.25 43.37
N SER A 83 14.53 5.31 44.14
CA SER A 83 13.37 5.57 45.00
C SER A 83 13.70 6.71 45.97
N GLY A 84 12.81 7.70 46.06
CA GLY A 84 13.06 9.03 46.61
C GLY A 84 13.59 9.12 48.04
N ALA A 85 14.88 8.89 48.22
CA ALA A 85 15.65 9.37 49.35
C ALA A 85 16.37 10.66 48.92
N LYS A 86 16.14 11.74 49.68
CA LYS A 86 16.77 13.04 49.47
C LYS A 86 18.25 12.97 49.87
N GLU A 87 19.12 12.60 48.94
CA GLU A 87 20.55 12.89 49.07
C GLU A 87 20.92 14.08 48.21
N ASN A 88 21.49 15.10 48.86
CA ASN A 88 22.05 16.30 48.24
C ASN A 88 23.33 15.90 47.49
N VAL A 89 23.19 15.46 46.25
CA VAL A 89 24.33 15.29 45.35
C VAL A 89 24.33 16.50 44.42
N GLU A 90 25.38 17.33 44.54
CA GLU A 90 25.61 18.47 43.66
C GLU A 90 25.55 18.01 42.20
N ALA A 91 24.47 18.41 41.52
CA ALA A 91 24.28 18.09 40.13
C ALA A 91 25.38 18.79 39.34
N LYS A 92 26.34 18.02 38.80
CA LYS A 92 27.17 18.49 37.69
C LYS A 92 26.22 18.97 36.60
N VAL A 93 26.12 20.28 36.44
CA VAL A 93 25.36 20.93 35.38
C VAL A 93 25.99 20.50 34.06
N LEU A 94 25.43 19.46 33.47
CA LEU A 94 25.73 19.07 32.11
C LEU A 94 25.16 20.19 31.25
N THR A 95 26.03 21.11 30.81
CA THR A 95 25.67 22.12 29.82
C THR A 95 25.12 21.37 28.61
N SER A 96 23.80 21.42 28.42
CA SER A 96 23.12 20.75 27.33
C SER A 96 23.66 21.32 26.04
N LYS A 97 24.47 20.56 25.30
CA LYS A 97 24.70 20.87 23.90
C LYS A 97 23.31 20.92 23.24
N ASN A 98 22.98 22.02 22.58
CA ASN A 98 21.77 22.14 21.78
C ASN A 98 21.81 21.04 20.70
N VAL A 99 21.09 19.94 20.93
CA VAL A 99 20.86 18.91 19.91
C VAL A 99 19.65 19.40 19.13
N GLU A 100 19.82 19.65 17.83
CA GLU A 100 18.71 19.98 16.95
C GLU A 100 17.66 18.85 17.00
N PHE A 101 16.38 19.21 17.02
CA PHE A 101 15.31 18.23 17.04
C PHE A 101 15.32 17.42 15.73
N LEU A 102 15.79 16.17 15.78
CA LEU A 102 15.74 15.25 14.65
C LEU A 102 14.34 14.65 14.51
N ALA A 103 13.63 14.99 13.43
CA ALA A 103 12.41 14.29 13.01
C ALA A 103 12.77 13.01 12.24
N PRO A 104 11.96 11.93 12.33
CA PRO A 104 12.22 10.67 11.62
C PRO A 104 12.15 10.80 10.08
N GLY A 105 11.54 11.85 9.56
CA GLY A 105 11.42 12.12 8.13
C GLY A 105 10.77 13.47 7.85
N LYS A 106 10.69 13.85 6.56
CA LYS A 106 10.03 15.08 6.12
C LYS A 106 8.50 14.88 6.08
N PRO A 107 7.69 15.87 6.49
CA PRO A 107 6.24 15.79 6.35
C PRO A 107 5.83 15.77 4.87
N TYR A 108 4.84 14.94 4.53
CA TYR A 108 4.28 14.89 3.18
C TYR A 108 3.26 16.02 2.97
N VAL A 109 3.42 16.79 1.90
CA VAL A 109 2.49 17.87 1.52
C VAL A 109 1.67 17.42 0.31
N TRP A 110 0.36 17.19 0.51
CA TRP A 110 -0.56 16.87 -0.58
C TRP A 110 -0.69 18.07 -1.53
N GLN A 111 -0.51 17.85 -2.82
CA GLN A 111 -0.83 18.86 -3.83
C GLN A 111 -2.35 19.05 -3.86
N LYS A 112 -2.83 20.29 -3.72
CA LYS A 112 -4.25 20.60 -3.94
C LYS A 112 -4.52 20.42 -5.44
N ALA A 113 -5.55 19.66 -5.77
CA ALA A 113 -6.02 19.54 -7.14
C ALA A 113 -6.33 20.94 -7.69
N ALA A 114 -5.76 21.29 -8.85
CA ALA A 114 -6.16 22.48 -9.58
C ALA A 114 -7.66 22.38 -9.85
N LYS A 115 -8.41 23.36 -9.33
CA LYS A 115 -9.86 23.47 -9.51
C LYS A 115 -10.17 24.08 -10.85
#